data_AF-A0A965B393-F1
#
_entry.id   AF-A0A965B393-F1
#
_cell.length_a   1.000
_cell.length_b   1.000
_cell.length_c   1.000
_cell.angle_alpha   90.00
_cell.angle_beta   90.00
_cell.angle_gamma   90.00
#
_symmetry.space_group_name_H-M   'P 1'
#
loop_
_entity.id
_entity.type
_entity.pdbx_description
1 polymer ?
#
loop_
_entity_poly.entity_id
_entity_poly.type
_entity_poly.pdbx_seq_one_letter_code
_entity_poly.pdbx_strand_id
1 'polypeptide(L)'
;MKRYFAIPILSLMVLGGCVTPPKTVTQPVPQPEPVETVAVKPAVIKNTGAPIRAEKLDVASKEERTEAVKAVPKSELKSLGGAIASLGNPAETGFWVKTNLVTSQQEGQVKYAGTGKSVNVTLIPHDGDGAEVSLSTM
;
A
#
# COMPACT_ATOMS: atom_id res chain seq x y z
N MET A 1 -54.37 20.41 31.64
CA MET A 1 -54.66 21.83 31.95
C MET A 1 -53.77 22.28 33.11
N LYS A 2 -52.75 23.10 32.87
CA LYS A 2 -52.31 24.26 33.70
C LYS A 2 -50.99 24.78 33.12
N ARG A 3 -50.98 26.07 32.78
CA ARG A 3 -49.85 26.86 32.27
C ARG A 3 -48.99 27.38 33.44
N TYR A 4 -48.05 28.29 33.13
CA TYR A 4 -47.14 29.10 33.97
C TYR A 4 -45.70 28.54 33.99
N PHE A 5 -44.76 29.02 33.17
CA PHE A 5 -44.24 30.39 33.00
C PHE A 5 -43.50 30.88 34.26
N ALA A 6 -42.19 30.66 34.30
CA ALA A 6 -41.25 31.41 35.14
C ALA A 6 -39.85 31.23 34.57
N ILE A 7 -39.45 32.22 33.76
CA ILE A 7 -38.07 32.50 33.39
C ILE A 7 -37.44 33.22 34.58
N PRO A 8 -36.36 32.73 35.20
CA PRO A 8 -35.44 33.59 35.92
C PRO A 8 -34.22 33.84 35.03
N ILE A 9 -34.22 35.04 34.47
CA ILE A 9 -33.04 35.81 34.08
C ILE A 9 -32.12 35.84 35.31
N LEU A 10 -30.93 35.24 35.24
CA LEU A 10 -29.86 35.58 36.18
C LEU A 10 -28.47 35.34 35.58
N SER A 11 -27.70 36.40 35.62
CA SER A 11 -26.24 36.47 35.50
C SER A 11 -25.63 36.26 34.12
N LEU A 12 -25.76 37.34 33.36
CA LEU A 12 -24.68 37.97 32.60
C LEU A 12 -23.33 37.92 33.37
N MET A 13 -22.49 36.93 33.05
CA MET A 13 -21.10 36.86 33.52
C MET A 13 -20.19 37.23 32.34
N VAL A 14 -19.93 38.53 32.19
CA VAL A 14 -18.90 39.04 31.27
C VAL A 14 -17.54 38.75 31.89
N LEU A 15 -16.93 37.64 31.49
CA LEU A 15 -15.50 37.42 31.70
C LEU A 15 -14.72 38.33 30.73
N GLY A 16 -14.24 39.46 31.24
CA GLY A 16 -13.21 40.26 30.59
C GLY A 16 -11.87 39.52 30.64
N GLY A 17 -11.58 38.70 29.65
CA GLY A 17 -10.26 38.13 29.44
C GLY A 17 -9.32 39.17 28.82
N CYS A 18 -8.40 39.73 29.59
CA CYS A 18 -7.21 40.37 29.02
C CYS A 18 -6.32 39.28 28.42
N VAL A 19 -6.47 39.02 27.12
CA VAL A 19 -5.46 38.25 26.39
C VAL A 19 -4.25 39.14 26.18
N THR A 20 -3.17 38.87 26.90
CA THR A 20 -1.86 39.42 26.56
C THR A 20 -1.36 38.62 25.37
N PRO A 21 -1.19 39.22 24.18
CA PRO A 21 -0.63 38.48 23.06
C PRO A 21 0.78 38.03 23.47
N PRO A 22 1.15 36.75 23.26
CA PRO A 22 2.54 36.35 23.47
C PRO A 22 3.40 37.28 22.61
N LYS A 23 4.39 37.94 23.23
CA LYS A 23 5.44 38.61 22.46
C LYS A 23 6.04 37.53 21.57
N THR A 24 5.76 37.60 20.28
CA THR A 24 6.46 36.82 19.27
C THR A 24 7.93 37.19 19.42
N VAL A 25 8.67 36.37 20.16
CA VAL A 25 10.12 36.36 20.04
C VAL A 25 10.34 35.81 18.65
N THR A 26 10.49 36.71 17.69
CA THR A 26 11.10 36.41 16.41
C THR A 26 12.53 35.99 16.73
N GLN A 27 12.69 34.75 17.16
CA GLN A 27 13.96 34.07 17.02
C GLN A 27 14.22 34.09 15.51
N PRO A 28 15.35 34.65 15.05
CA PRO A 28 15.77 34.40 13.68
C PRO A 28 15.83 32.88 13.55
N VAL A 29 14.87 32.30 12.83
CA VAL A 29 14.98 30.93 12.35
C VAL A 29 16.32 30.91 11.63
N PRO A 30 17.31 30.11 12.05
CA PRO A 30 18.53 29.98 11.28
C PRO A 30 18.08 29.60 9.87
N GLN A 31 18.22 30.55 8.96
CA GLN A 31 17.96 30.33 7.56
C GLN A 31 18.85 29.13 7.21
N PRO A 32 18.28 28.01 6.73
CA PRO A 32 19.13 26.93 6.28
C PRO A 32 20.07 27.57 5.27
N GLU A 33 21.36 27.58 5.59
CA GLU A 33 22.39 27.84 4.59
C GLU A 33 22.01 26.98 3.39
N PRO A 34 22.13 27.49 2.15
CA PRO A 34 21.93 26.65 0.99
C PRO A 34 22.83 25.45 1.16
N VAL A 35 22.26 24.33 1.60
CA VAL A 35 22.90 23.03 1.49
C VAL A 35 23.04 22.91 -0.01
N GLU A 36 24.27 23.14 -0.49
CA GLU A 36 24.65 22.70 -1.81
C GLU A 36 24.27 21.23 -1.84
N THR A 37 23.14 20.94 -2.46
CA THR A 37 22.76 19.60 -2.83
C THR A 37 23.84 19.19 -3.80
N VAL A 38 24.92 18.61 -3.28
CA VAL A 38 25.92 17.96 -4.11
C VAL A 38 25.12 16.92 -4.87
N ALA A 39 24.82 17.23 -6.13
CA ALA A 39 24.14 16.34 -7.01
C ALA A 39 25.11 15.18 -7.23
N VAL A 40 25.04 14.18 -6.33
CA VAL A 40 25.73 12.92 -6.50
C VAL A 40 25.07 12.31 -7.72
N LYS A 41 25.71 12.52 -8.87
CA LYS A 41 25.30 11.90 -10.13
C LYS A 41 25.26 10.39 -9.86
N PRO A 42 24.10 9.73 -10.00
CA PRO A 42 24.00 8.31 -9.68
C PRO A 42 25.09 7.54 -10.41
N ALA A 43 25.83 6.70 -9.69
CA ALA A 43 26.84 5.87 -10.33
C ALA A 43 26.17 5.02 -11.42
N VAL A 44 26.65 5.15 -12.66
CA VAL A 44 26.14 4.36 -13.78
C VAL A 44 26.65 2.93 -13.62
N ILE A 45 25.76 2.02 -13.22
CA ILE A 45 26.05 0.60 -13.16
C ILE A 45 26.25 0.08 -14.59
N LYS A 46 27.38 -0.58 -14.85
CA LYS A 46 27.71 -1.16 -16.17
C LYS A 46 27.15 -2.58 -16.28
N ASN A 47 26.95 -3.07 -17.51
CA ASN A 47 26.48 -4.44 -17.83
C ASN A 47 25.04 -4.78 -17.36
N THR A 48 24.15 -3.80 -17.22
CA THR A 48 22.74 -4.03 -16.84
C THR A 48 21.82 -4.38 -18.03
N GLY A 49 22.39 -4.58 -19.23
CA GLY A 49 21.62 -4.71 -20.47
C GLY A 49 21.00 -3.39 -20.96
N ALA A 50 20.31 -3.44 -22.09
CA ALA A 50 19.53 -2.31 -22.60
C ALA A 50 18.21 -2.19 -21.82
N PRO A 51 17.78 -0.98 -21.45
CA PRO A 51 16.50 -0.79 -20.80
C PRO A 51 15.36 -1.24 -21.72
N ILE A 52 14.50 -2.11 -21.22
CA ILE A 52 13.29 -2.55 -21.90
C ILE A 52 12.07 -2.10 -21.11
N ARG A 53 10.94 -1.88 -21.80
CA ARG A 53 9.70 -1.48 -21.11
C ARG A 53 9.17 -2.60 -20.22
N ALA A 54 8.47 -2.23 -19.16
CA ALA A 54 7.88 -3.18 -18.21
C ALA A 54 6.96 -4.20 -18.90
N GLU A 55 6.22 -3.79 -19.93
CA GLU A 55 5.32 -4.69 -20.68
C GLU A 55 6.09 -5.76 -21.48
N LYS A 56 7.40 -5.59 -21.71
CA LYS A 56 8.25 -6.60 -22.34
C LYS A 56 8.76 -7.66 -21.36
N LEU A 57 8.63 -7.42 -20.06
CA LEU A 57 8.99 -8.39 -19.02
C LEU A 57 7.84 -9.34 -18.70
N ASP A 58 6.58 -8.93 -18.94
CA ASP A 58 5.44 -9.81 -18.80
C ASP A 58 5.27 -10.67 -20.05
N VAL A 59 5.89 -11.84 -20.03
CA VAL A 59 5.88 -12.82 -21.12
C VAL A 59 4.69 -13.79 -21.06
N ALA A 60 3.75 -13.62 -20.12
CA ALA A 60 2.56 -14.46 -20.07
C ALA A 60 1.77 -14.33 -21.39
N SER A 61 1.31 -15.45 -21.93
CA SER A 61 0.43 -15.48 -23.09
C SER A 61 -0.98 -14.98 -22.73
N LYS A 62 -1.81 -14.73 -23.75
CA LYS A 62 -3.19 -14.33 -23.53
C LYS A 62 -4.01 -15.51 -23.00
N GLU A 63 -3.72 -16.69 -23.50
CA GLU A 63 -4.33 -17.95 -23.13
C GLU A 63 -4.09 -18.23 -21.64
N GLU A 64 -2.84 -18.19 -21.18
CA GLU A 64 -2.51 -18.39 -19.76
C GLU A 64 -3.22 -17.38 -18.84
N ARG A 65 -3.31 -16.10 -19.24
CA ARG A 65 -4.08 -15.10 -18.49
C ARG A 65 -5.55 -15.47 -18.40
N THR A 66 -6.16 -15.97 -19.47
CA THR A 66 -7.56 -16.41 -19.44
C THR A 66 -7.77 -17.62 -18.53
N GLU A 67 -6.78 -18.51 -18.44
CA GLU A 67 -6.83 -19.64 -17.51
C GLU A 67 -6.69 -19.20 -16.06
N ALA A 68 -5.78 -18.27 -15.79
CA ALA A 68 -5.53 -17.74 -14.46
C ALA A 68 -6.74 -16.99 -13.88
N VAL A 69 -7.63 -16.41 -14.71
CA VAL A 69 -8.85 -15.75 -14.23
C VAL A 69 -10.09 -16.66 -14.20
N LYS A 70 -9.95 -17.95 -14.50
CA LYS A 70 -11.06 -18.91 -14.41
C LYS A 70 -11.61 -18.92 -12.98
N ALA A 71 -12.94 -18.84 -12.87
CA ALA A 71 -13.60 -18.84 -11.57
C ALA A 71 -13.40 -20.20 -10.87
N VAL A 72 -12.96 -20.15 -9.62
CA VAL A 72 -12.87 -21.30 -8.72
C VAL A 72 -14.04 -21.23 -7.73
N PRO A 73 -14.80 -22.32 -7.50
CA PRO A 73 -15.89 -22.31 -6.54
C PRO A 73 -15.42 -21.92 -5.15
N LYS A 74 -16.12 -21.01 -4.49
CA LYS A 74 -15.74 -20.54 -3.14
C LYS A 74 -15.73 -21.67 -2.11
N SER A 75 -16.49 -22.74 -2.31
CA SER A 75 -16.48 -23.95 -1.50
C SER A 75 -15.13 -24.69 -1.49
N GLU A 76 -14.32 -24.49 -2.53
CA GLU A 76 -12.99 -25.11 -2.68
C GLU A 76 -11.86 -24.20 -2.15
N LEU A 77 -12.18 -22.95 -1.77
CA LEU A 77 -11.21 -21.97 -1.34
C LEU A 77 -11.20 -21.83 0.19
N LYS A 78 -10.01 -21.92 0.77
CA LYS A 78 -9.77 -21.59 2.19
C LYS A 78 -9.13 -20.20 2.29
N SER A 79 -9.68 -19.35 3.16
CA SER A 79 -9.07 -18.04 3.42
C SER A 79 -7.81 -18.20 4.26
N LEU A 80 -6.66 -17.80 3.70
CA LEU A 80 -5.36 -17.81 4.37
C LEU A 80 -5.05 -16.50 5.11
N GLY A 81 -5.81 -15.43 4.82
CA GLY A 81 -5.58 -14.08 5.34
C GLY A 81 -5.21 -13.09 4.24
N GLY A 82 -4.58 -11.99 4.62
CA GLY A 82 -4.07 -10.97 3.70
C GLY A 82 -2.63 -10.63 4.04
N ALA A 83 -1.84 -10.32 3.01
CA ALA A 83 -0.47 -9.89 3.13
C ALA A 83 -0.22 -8.71 2.19
N ILE A 84 0.73 -7.85 2.56
CA ILE A 84 1.27 -6.85 1.64
C ILE A 84 2.30 -7.55 0.76
N ALA A 85 2.10 -7.46 -0.55
CA ALA A 85 2.97 -8.09 -1.52
C ALA A 85 3.91 -7.08 -2.18
N SER A 86 5.19 -7.44 -2.31
CA SER A 86 6.17 -6.75 -3.14
C SER A 86 6.32 -7.45 -4.49
N LEU A 87 6.81 -6.74 -5.51
CA LEU A 87 7.11 -7.37 -6.80
C LEU A 87 8.33 -8.29 -6.65
N GLY A 88 8.16 -9.54 -7.05
CA GLY A 88 9.23 -10.55 -7.04
C GLY A 88 10.22 -10.41 -8.19
N ASN A 89 11.06 -11.43 -8.39
CA ASN A 89 12.04 -11.44 -9.47
C ASN A 89 11.34 -11.46 -10.85
N PRO A 90 11.55 -10.46 -11.72
CA PRO A 90 10.92 -10.41 -13.04
C PRO A 90 11.41 -11.50 -14.00
N ALA A 91 12.52 -12.18 -13.68
CA ALA A 91 12.99 -13.35 -14.45
C ALA A 91 12.18 -14.62 -14.16
N GLU A 92 11.45 -14.69 -13.05
CA GLU A 92 10.60 -15.83 -12.70
C GLU A 92 9.23 -15.67 -13.38
N THR A 93 9.09 -16.31 -14.54
CA THR A 93 7.87 -16.24 -15.36
C THR A 93 6.71 -17.02 -14.74
N GLY A 94 5.46 -16.61 -15.03
CA GLY A 94 4.25 -17.34 -14.67
C GLY A 94 3.47 -16.71 -13.51
N PHE A 95 2.48 -17.44 -12.99
CA PHE A 95 1.54 -16.96 -11.97
C PHE A 95 1.87 -17.58 -10.62
N TRP A 96 2.60 -16.84 -9.79
CA TRP A 96 3.03 -17.33 -8.49
C TRP A 96 3.01 -16.25 -7.42
N VAL A 97 2.83 -16.68 -6.17
CA VAL A 97 2.94 -15.84 -4.97
C VAL A 97 3.74 -16.56 -3.89
N LYS A 98 4.83 -15.95 -3.46
CA LYS A 98 5.65 -16.43 -2.35
C LYS A 98 5.11 -15.84 -1.04
N THR A 99 4.83 -16.66 -0.05
CA THR A 99 4.23 -16.20 1.21
C THR A 99 4.52 -17.16 2.36
N ASN A 100 4.55 -16.62 3.59
CA ASN A 100 4.63 -17.39 4.84
C ASN A 100 3.27 -17.97 5.28
N LEU A 101 2.18 -17.69 4.56
CA LEU A 101 0.85 -18.22 4.87
C LEU A 101 0.66 -19.69 4.47
N VAL A 102 1.62 -20.25 3.72
CA VAL A 102 1.62 -21.66 3.30
C VAL A 102 2.93 -22.32 3.71
N THR A 103 2.85 -23.60 4.10
CA THR A 103 4.01 -24.41 4.48
C THR A 103 4.51 -25.33 3.37
N SER A 104 3.73 -25.50 2.30
CA SER A 104 4.10 -26.28 1.11
C SER A 104 3.56 -25.61 -0.15
N GLN A 105 4.25 -25.83 -1.28
CA GLN A 105 3.80 -25.34 -2.58
C GLN A 105 2.43 -25.93 -2.92
N GLN A 106 1.48 -25.08 -3.29
CA GLN A 106 0.11 -25.49 -3.61
C GLN A 106 -0.56 -24.50 -4.56
N GLU A 107 -1.59 -24.95 -5.27
CA GLU A 107 -2.43 -24.05 -6.06
C GLU A 107 -3.35 -23.22 -5.15
N GLY A 108 -3.59 -21.98 -5.54
CA GLY A 108 -4.42 -21.06 -4.78
C GLY A 108 -4.97 -19.93 -5.63
N GLN A 109 -5.70 -19.04 -4.96
CA GLN A 109 -6.25 -17.84 -5.59
C GLN A 109 -5.92 -16.63 -4.73
N VAL A 110 -5.39 -15.60 -5.36
CA VAL A 110 -5.17 -14.29 -4.72
C VAL A 110 -6.22 -13.31 -5.21
N LYS A 111 -6.65 -12.45 -4.28
CA LYS A 111 -7.61 -11.38 -4.56
C LYS A 111 -6.99 -10.05 -4.20
N TYR A 112 -6.93 -9.12 -5.15
CA TYR A 112 -6.48 -7.77 -4.88
C TYR A 112 -7.58 -6.98 -4.14
N ALA A 113 -7.26 -6.45 -2.95
CA ALA A 113 -8.23 -5.78 -2.10
C ALA A 113 -8.81 -4.50 -2.72
N GLY A 114 -8.02 -3.77 -3.52
CA GLY A 114 -8.45 -2.49 -4.09
C GLY A 114 -9.46 -2.62 -5.24
N THR A 115 -9.28 -3.59 -6.14
CA THR A 115 -10.16 -3.78 -7.32
C THR A 115 -11.10 -4.98 -7.18
N GLY A 116 -10.84 -5.86 -6.21
CA GLY A 116 -11.56 -7.11 -6.04
C GLY A 116 -11.26 -8.18 -7.11
N LYS A 117 -10.31 -7.93 -8.02
CA LYS A 117 -9.88 -8.89 -9.05
C LYS A 117 -9.20 -10.09 -8.40
N SER A 118 -9.46 -11.27 -8.94
CA SER A 118 -8.85 -12.52 -8.51
C SER A 118 -8.03 -13.16 -9.62
N VAL A 119 -6.93 -13.80 -9.24
CA VAL A 119 -6.04 -14.55 -10.14
C VAL A 119 -5.65 -15.86 -9.46
N ASN A 120 -5.72 -16.95 -10.19
CA ASN A 120 -5.25 -18.27 -9.77
C ASN A 120 -3.73 -18.31 -9.94
N VAL A 121 -3.05 -18.75 -8.88
CA VAL A 121 -1.59 -18.71 -8.78
C VAL A 121 -1.09 -19.93 -8.05
N THR A 122 0.16 -20.29 -8.29
CA THR A 122 0.88 -21.22 -7.44
C THR A 122 1.42 -20.48 -6.21
N LEU A 123 0.97 -20.89 -5.02
CA LEU A 123 1.47 -20.42 -3.74
C LEU A 123 2.75 -21.17 -3.38
N ILE A 124 3.82 -20.43 -3.07
CA ILE A 124 5.14 -20.97 -2.73
C ILE A 124 5.50 -20.53 -1.30
N PRO A 125 5.95 -21.42 -0.41
CA PRO A 125 6.40 -21.04 0.92
C PRO A 125 7.59 -20.08 0.88
N HIS A 126 7.57 -19.09 1.76
CA HIS A 126 8.68 -18.16 1.95
C HIS A 126 8.76 -17.71 3.41
N ASP A 127 9.98 -17.52 3.92
CA ASP A 127 10.23 -17.21 5.33
C ASP A 127 10.19 -15.71 5.68
N GLY A 128 9.94 -14.84 4.70
CA GLY A 128 9.90 -13.39 4.89
C GLY A 128 8.59 -12.84 5.47
N ASP A 129 8.69 -11.69 6.13
CA ASP A 129 7.57 -10.90 6.64
C ASP A 129 6.85 -10.18 5.48
N GLY A 130 6.11 -10.93 4.67
CA GLY A 130 5.34 -10.40 3.55
C GLY A 130 5.02 -11.43 2.50
N ALA A 131 4.55 -10.94 1.36
CA ALA A 131 4.42 -11.75 0.16
C ALA A 131 5.28 -11.17 -0.98
N GLU A 132 5.69 -12.03 -1.90
CA GLU A 132 6.19 -11.59 -3.20
C GLU A 132 5.25 -12.10 -4.28
N VAL A 133 4.98 -11.27 -5.28
CA VAL A 133 4.08 -11.59 -6.39
C VAL A 133 4.81 -11.48 -7.72
N SER A 134 4.50 -12.40 -8.63
CA SER A 134 4.98 -12.34 -10.01
C SER A 134 4.40 -11.15 -10.77
N LEU A 135 5.18 -10.60 -11.71
CA LEU A 135 4.73 -9.54 -12.61
C LEU A 135 3.46 -9.92 -13.38
N SER A 136 3.34 -11.17 -13.84
CA SER A 136 2.18 -11.63 -14.62
C SER A 136 0.86 -11.68 -13.82
N THR A 137 0.93 -11.56 -12.49
CA THR A 137 -0.25 -11.61 -11.60
C THR A 137 -0.88 -10.22 -11.34
N MET A 138 -0.18 -9.13 -11.69
CA MET A 138 -0.62 -7.74 -11.47
C MET A 138 -1.42 -7.15 -12.63
#